data_AF-A0A3D8WU22-F1
#
_entry.id   AF-A0A3D8WU22-F1
#
_cell.length_a   1.000
_cell.length_b   1.000
_cell.length_c   1.000
_cell.angle_alpha   90.00
_cell.angle_beta   90.00
_cell.angle_gamma   90.00
#
_symmetry.space_group_name_H-M   'P 1'
#
loop_
_entity.id
_entity.type
_entity.pdbx_description
1 polymer ?
#
loop_
_entity_poly.entity_id
_entity_poly.type
_entity_poly.pdbx_seq_one_letter_code
_entity_poly.pdbx_strand_id
1 'polypeptide(L)'
;MLEIHFMELPKLLIKWRNREVDPREDQLVRWLLLLEASEDEEITQVLEEIAMQEDQVLKKAIDEWERVSQDPEVLLAYEARRKALLDEKSALKRAETLGEKKGKEETLKKVALGMIEKGLDDSVIVELTGFTPEEIEKLRHQ
;
A
#
# COMPACT_ATOMS: atom_id res chain seq x y z
N MET A 1 -41.59 -11.37 -16.67
CA MET A 1 -40.85 -11.50 -17.96
C MET A 1 -39.46 -11.97 -17.58
N LEU A 2 -38.93 -13.03 -18.19
CA LEU A 2 -37.57 -13.51 -17.94
C LEU A 2 -36.62 -12.70 -18.83
N GLU A 3 -35.75 -11.90 -18.23
CA GLU A 3 -34.63 -11.27 -18.93
C GLU A 3 -33.42 -12.20 -18.83
N ILE A 4 -32.83 -12.52 -19.98
CA ILE A 4 -31.65 -13.38 -20.08
C ILE A 4 -30.51 -12.51 -20.57
N HIS A 5 -29.46 -12.40 -19.78
CA HIS A 5 -28.21 -11.75 -20.16
C HIS A 5 -27.19 -12.80 -20.56
N PHE A 6 -26.54 -12.58 -21.70
CA PHE A 6 -25.49 -13.45 -22.22
C PHE A 6 -24.14 -12.75 -22.11
N MET A 7 -23.16 -13.44 -21.53
CA MET A 7 -21.80 -12.92 -21.31
C MET A 7 -20.79 -13.94 -21.84
N GLU A 8 -19.79 -13.47 -22.59
CA GLU A 8 -18.75 -14.29 -23.19
C GLU A 8 -17.41 -14.02 -22.51
N LEU A 9 -16.99 -14.91 -21.62
CA LEU A 9 -15.71 -14.78 -20.90
C LEU A 9 -14.49 -14.65 -21.84
N PRO A 10 -14.38 -15.40 -22.96
CA PRO A 10 -13.25 -15.22 -23.87
C PRO A 10 -13.15 -13.80 -24.46
N LYS A 11 -14.30 -13.16 -24.75
CA LYS A 11 -14.32 -11.77 -25.23
C LYS A 11 -13.96 -10.80 -24.12
N LEU A 12 -14.38 -11.06 -22.90
CA LEU A 12 -13.97 -10.28 -21.73
C LEU A 12 -12.46 -10.32 -21.54
N LEU A 13 -11.85 -11.51 -21.63
CA LEU A 13 -10.40 -11.67 -21.50
C LEU A 13 -9.65 -10.86 -22.57
N ILE A 14 -10.07 -10.94 -23.83
CA ILE A 14 -9.46 -10.13 -24.91
C ILE A 14 -9.55 -8.64 -24.59
N LYS A 15 -10.72 -8.15 -24.16
CA LYS A 15 -10.91 -6.75 -23.79
C LYS A 15 -10.04 -6.34 -22.61
N TRP A 16 -9.93 -7.18 -21.60
CA TRP A 16 -9.09 -6.92 -20.43
C TRP A 16 -7.60 -6.86 -20.82
N ARG A 17 -7.12 -7.82 -21.64
CA ARG A 17 -5.76 -7.81 -22.19
C ARG A 17 -5.46 -6.56 -23.04
N ASN A 18 -6.45 -6.08 -23.79
CA ASN A 18 -6.36 -4.84 -24.55
C ASN A 18 -6.55 -3.56 -23.69
N ARG A 19 -6.77 -3.71 -22.38
CA ARG A 19 -7.07 -2.60 -21.43
C ARG A 19 -8.31 -1.79 -21.79
N GLU A 20 -9.27 -2.42 -22.46
CA GLU A 20 -10.57 -1.82 -22.80
C GLU A 20 -11.56 -1.86 -21.63
N VAL A 21 -11.30 -2.71 -20.64
CA VAL A 21 -12.10 -2.85 -19.41
C VAL A 21 -11.17 -2.91 -18.20
N ASP A 22 -11.64 -2.37 -17.07
CA ASP A 22 -10.88 -2.30 -15.83
C ASP A 22 -11.69 -2.89 -14.65
N PRO A 23 -11.21 -3.95 -13.97
CA PRO A 23 -11.87 -4.49 -12.79
C PRO A 23 -11.88 -3.54 -11.59
N ARG A 24 -11.07 -2.48 -11.55
CA ARG A 24 -11.14 -1.44 -10.51
C ARG A 24 -12.37 -0.56 -10.66
N GLU A 25 -12.74 -0.26 -11.89
CA GLU A 25 -13.87 0.62 -12.21
C GLU A 25 -15.20 -0.14 -12.37
N ASP A 26 -15.16 -1.37 -12.90
CA ASP A 26 -16.35 -2.19 -13.17
C ASP A 26 -16.41 -3.43 -12.27
N GLN A 27 -17.37 -3.43 -11.35
CA GLN A 27 -17.62 -4.54 -10.43
C GLN A 27 -18.02 -5.83 -11.15
N LEU A 28 -18.81 -5.77 -12.22
CA LEU A 28 -19.18 -6.99 -12.96
C LEU A 28 -17.95 -7.60 -13.63
N VAL A 29 -17.11 -6.78 -14.25
CA VAL A 29 -15.82 -7.22 -14.83
C VAL A 29 -14.96 -7.88 -13.75
N ARG A 30 -14.83 -7.26 -12.57
CA ARG A 30 -14.09 -7.82 -11.42
C ARG A 30 -14.57 -9.22 -11.04
N TRP A 31 -15.89 -9.40 -10.89
CA TRP A 31 -16.46 -10.70 -10.51
C TRP A 31 -16.37 -11.75 -11.62
N LEU A 32 -16.49 -11.35 -12.89
CA LEU A 32 -16.33 -12.27 -14.01
C LEU A 32 -14.87 -12.72 -14.18
N LEU A 33 -13.90 -11.82 -13.99
CA LEU A 33 -12.47 -12.17 -14.02
C LEU A 33 -12.09 -13.12 -12.87
N LEU A 34 -12.74 -13.03 -11.71
CA LEU A 34 -12.50 -13.97 -10.60
C LEU A 34 -12.72 -15.43 -11.02
N LEU A 35 -13.65 -15.69 -11.94
CA LEU A 35 -13.93 -17.05 -12.42
C LEU A 35 -12.77 -17.64 -13.23
N GLU A 36 -11.94 -16.79 -13.85
CA GLU A 36 -10.79 -17.18 -14.68
C GLU A 36 -9.47 -17.10 -13.89
N ALA A 37 -9.49 -16.56 -12.66
CA ALA A 37 -8.30 -16.30 -11.87
C ALA A 37 -7.47 -17.56 -11.60
N SER A 38 -8.11 -18.71 -11.35
CA SER A 38 -7.40 -19.97 -11.08
C SER A 38 -6.50 -20.44 -12.22
N GLU A 39 -6.77 -20.02 -13.45
CA GLU A 39 -6.01 -20.42 -14.64
C GLU A 39 -5.09 -19.31 -15.18
N ASP A 40 -5.23 -18.09 -14.67
CA ASP A 40 -4.50 -16.90 -15.14
C ASP A 40 -3.87 -16.13 -13.97
N GLU A 41 -2.55 -16.26 -13.86
CA GLU A 41 -1.78 -15.65 -12.77
C GLU A 41 -1.85 -14.12 -12.78
N GLU A 42 -1.94 -13.49 -13.95
CA GLU A 42 -2.01 -12.03 -14.04
C GLU A 42 -3.37 -11.52 -13.55
N ILE A 43 -4.46 -12.23 -13.87
CA ILE A 43 -5.78 -11.93 -13.32
C ILE A 43 -5.77 -12.10 -11.80
N THR A 44 -5.19 -13.20 -11.31
CA THR A 44 -5.06 -13.45 -9.87
C THR A 44 -4.36 -12.32 -9.16
N GLN A 45 -3.19 -11.89 -9.65
CA GLN A 45 -2.41 -10.80 -9.04
C GLN A 45 -3.22 -9.49 -8.99
N VAL A 46 -3.87 -9.11 -10.09
CA VAL A 46 -4.69 -7.88 -10.14
C VAL A 46 -5.85 -7.95 -9.15
N LEU A 47 -6.55 -9.08 -9.05
CA LEU A 47 -7.67 -9.24 -8.12
C LEU A 47 -7.21 -9.30 -6.65
N GLU A 48 -6.07 -9.93 -6.36
CA GLU A 48 -5.46 -9.95 -5.02
C GLU A 48 -5.10 -8.52 -4.56
N GLU A 49 -4.51 -7.70 -5.45
CA GLU A 49 -4.23 -6.29 -5.16
C GLU A 49 -5.51 -5.50 -4.84
N ILE A 50 -6.55 -5.64 -5.68
CA ILE A 50 -7.84 -4.97 -5.49
C ILE A 50 -8.46 -5.40 -4.16
N ALA A 51 -8.45 -6.70 -3.86
CA ALA A 51 -8.98 -7.25 -2.62
C ALA A 51 -8.26 -6.70 -1.37
N MET A 52 -6.94 -6.48 -1.48
CA MET A 52 -6.15 -5.97 -0.36
C MET A 52 -6.27 -4.45 -0.17
N GLN A 53 -6.45 -3.71 -1.25
CA GLN A 53 -6.41 -2.24 -1.22
C GLN A 53 -7.81 -1.62 -1.12
N GLU A 54 -8.80 -2.20 -1.80
CA GLU A 54 -10.06 -1.53 -2.11
C GLU A 54 -11.29 -2.33 -1.69
N ASP A 55 -11.30 -3.66 -1.87
CA ASP A 55 -12.52 -4.46 -1.77
C ASP A 55 -12.44 -5.64 -0.78
N GLN A 56 -12.95 -5.43 0.44
CA GLN A 56 -13.03 -6.48 1.46
C GLN A 56 -14.01 -7.61 1.13
N VAL A 57 -15.00 -7.38 0.26
CA VAL A 57 -15.95 -8.41 -0.16
C VAL A 57 -15.28 -9.36 -1.13
N LEU A 58 -14.57 -8.81 -2.13
CA LEU A 58 -13.75 -9.61 -3.04
C LEU A 58 -12.73 -10.44 -2.27
N LYS A 59 -12.06 -9.85 -1.28
CA LYS A 59 -11.12 -10.57 -0.42
C LYS A 59 -11.73 -11.79 0.24
N LYS A 60 -12.90 -11.64 0.86
CA LYS A 60 -13.61 -12.76 1.51
C LYS A 60 -14.01 -13.84 0.50
N ALA A 61 -14.40 -13.43 -0.71
CA ALA A 61 -14.77 -14.37 -1.75
C ALA A 61 -13.56 -15.20 -2.22
N ILE A 62 -12.40 -14.56 -2.42
CA ILE A 62 -11.14 -15.26 -2.75
C ILE A 62 -10.74 -16.22 -1.63
N ASP A 63 -10.74 -15.74 -0.37
CA ASP A 63 -10.39 -16.58 0.79
C ASP A 63 -11.32 -17.81 0.90
N GLU A 64 -12.61 -17.65 0.63
CA GLU A 64 -13.59 -18.73 0.70
C GLU A 64 -13.51 -19.68 -0.51
N TRP A 65 -13.28 -19.15 -1.71
CA TRP A 65 -13.05 -19.95 -2.92
C TRP A 65 -11.87 -20.90 -2.73
N GLU A 66 -10.77 -20.38 -2.18
CA GLU A 66 -9.56 -21.17 -1.91
C GLU A 66 -9.79 -22.19 -0.78
N ARG A 67 -10.54 -21.82 0.27
CA ARG A 67 -10.93 -22.76 1.32
C ARG A 67 -11.70 -23.97 0.76
N VAL A 68 -12.51 -23.74 -0.27
CA VAL A 68 -13.31 -24.78 -0.94
C VAL A 68 -12.48 -25.56 -1.97
N SER A 69 -11.42 -24.98 -2.56
CA SER A 69 -10.55 -25.64 -3.55
C SER A 69 -9.79 -26.86 -2.96
N GLN A 70 -9.52 -26.84 -1.64
CA GLN A 70 -8.81 -27.88 -0.88
C GLN A 70 -7.42 -28.27 -1.41
N ASP A 71 -6.73 -27.41 -2.17
CA ASP A 71 -5.35 -27.65 -2.62
C ASP A 71 -4.31 -26.97 -1.69
N PRO A 72 -3.50 -27.74 -0.93
CA PRO A 72 -2.50 -27.16 -0.03
C PRO A 72 -1.39 -26.37 -0.72
N GLU A 73 -1.03 -26.71 -1.95
CA GLU A 73 0.02 -26.01 -2.69
C GLU A 73 -0.47 -24.65 -3.18
N VAL A 74 -1.71 -24.58 -3.65
CA VAL A 74 -2.36 -23.33 -4.08
C VAL A 74 -2.54 -22.38 -2.89
N LEU A 75 -2.97 -22.90 -1.74
CA LEU A 75 -3.09 -22.10 -0.51
C LEU A 75 -1.75 -21.49 -0.08
N LEU A 76 -0.67 -22.28 -0.10
CA LEU A 76 0.65 -21.80 0.29
C LEU A 76 1.17 -20.71 -0.66
N ALA A 77 0.98 -20.88 -1.97
CA ALA A 77 1.36 -19.89 -2.97
C ALA A 77 0.59 -18.58 -2.79
N TYR A 78 -0.71 -18.66 -2.51
CA TYR A 78 -1.55 -17.51 -2.20
C TYR A 78 -1.08 -16.78 -0.93
N GLU A 79 -0.87 -17.50 0.17
CA GLU A 79 -0.41 -16.90 1.43
C GLU A 79 0.94 -16.18 1.26
N ALA A 80 1.85 -16.74 0.45
CA ALA A 80 3.13 -16.12 0.13
C ALA A 80 2.97 -14.81 -0.65
N ARG A 81 2.14 -14.80 -1.71
CA ARG A 81 1.84 -13.58 -2.49
C ARG A 81 1.20 -12.50 -1.62
N ARG A 82 0.18 -12.88 -0.86
CA ARG A 82 -0.51 -11.99 0.07
C ARG A 82 0.43 -11.40 1.12
N LYS A 83 1.35 -12.20 1.65
CA LYS A 83 2.38 -11.72 2.59
C LYS A 83 3.31 -10.70 1.94
N ALA A 84 3.77 -10.95 0.72
CA ALA A 84 4.64 -10.02 -0.01
C ALA A 84 3.98 -8.63 -0.18
N LEU A 85 2.70 -8.60 -0.57
CA LEU A 85 1.92 -7.35 -0.69
C LEU A 85 1.78 -6.62 0.66
N LEU A 86 1.59 -7.35 1.76
CA LEU A 86 1.54 -6.76 3.10
C LEU A 86 2.89 -6.19 3.54
N ASP A 87 3.98 -6.89 3.24
CA ASP A 87 5.33 -6.48 3.58
C ASP A 87 5.74 -5.21 2.82
N GLU A 88 5.40 -5.12 1.53
CA GLU A 88 5.60 -3.92 0.71
C GLU A 88 4.83 -2.72 1.26
N LYS A 89 3.53 -2.88 1.51
CA LYS A 89 2.69 -1.82 2.11
C LYS A 89 3.26 -1.35 3.46
N SER A 90 3.75 -2.29 4.27
CA SER A 90 4.37 -1.98 5.54
C SER A 90 5.70 -1.25 5.38
N ALA A 91 6.50 -1.62 4.38
CA ALA A 91 7.75 -0.95 4.06
C ALA A 91 7.53 0.51 3.61
N LEU A 92 6.56 0.74 2.72
CA LEU A 92 6.19 2.08 2.27
C LEU A 92 5.75 2.98 3.43
N LYS A 93 4.85 2.48 4.29
CA LYS A 93 4.40 3.22 5.48
C LYS A 93 5.54 3.55 6.43
N ARG A 94 6.49 2.62 6.63
CA ARG A 94 7.68 2.87 7.43
C ARG A 94 8.57 3.94 6.81
N ALA A 95 8.77 3.90 5.50
CA ALA A 95 9.58 4.88 4.78
C ALA A 95 8.97 6.30 4.88
N GLU A 96 7.65 6.41 4.70
CA GLU A 96 6.90 7.67 4.88
C GLU A 96 7.05 8.22 6.30
N THR A 97 6.80 7.38 7.31
CA THR A 97 6.92 7.78 8.73
C THR A 97 8.35 8.23 9.08
N LEU A 98 9.36 7.54 8.54
CA LEU A 98 10.76 7.90 8.76
C LEU A 98 11.11 9.22 8.04
N GLY A 99 10.59 9.41 6.84
CA GLY A 99 10.75 10.65 6.07
C GLY A 99 10.16 11.84 6.80
N GLU A 100 8.94 11.73 7.32
CA GLU A 100 8.31 12.79 8.12
C GLU A 100 9.11 13.13 9.38
N LYS A 101 9.59 12.10 10.11
CA LYS A 101 10.42 12.31 11.30
C LYS A 101 11.71 13.05 10.97
N LYS A 102 12.43 12.59 9.94
CA LYS A 102 13.67 13.25 9.48
C LYS A 102 13.41 14.68 9.03
N GLY A 103 12.35 14.92 8.26
CA GLY A 103 11.99 16.27 7.80
C GLY A 103 11.67 17.23 8.94
N LYS A 104 10.94 16.75 9.96
CA LYS A 104 10.67 17.54 11.19
C LYS A 104 11.96 17.85 11.93
N GLU A 105 12.82 16.87 12.13
CA GLU A 105 14.11 17.03 12.82
C GLU A 105 15.04 17.99 12.06
N GLU A 106 15.16 17.87 10.74
CA GLU A 106 15.95 18.77 9.89
C GLU A 106 15.40 20.21 9.92
N THR A 107 14.08 20.37 9.94
CA THR A 107 13.45 21.70 10.04
C THR A 107 13.75 22.33 11.40
N LEU A 108 13.61 21.57 12.49
CA LEU A 108 13.96 22.03 13.83
C LEU A 108 15.45 22.40 13.94
N LYS A 109 16.35 21.60 13.34
CA LYS A 109 17.79 21.91 13.27
C LYS A 109 18.06 23.23 12.55
N LYS A 110 17.41 23.48 11.40
CA LYS A 110 17.54 24.75 10.67
C LYS A 110 17.03 25.94 11.49
N VAL A 111 15.92 25.77 12.20
CA VAL A 111 15.37 26.80 13.10
C VAL A 111 16.33 27.08 14.25
N ALA A 112 16.88 26.05 14.89
CA ALA A 112 17.88 26.18 15.96
C ALA A 112 19.12 26.93 15.49
N LEU A 113 19.67 26.58 14.31
CA LEU A 113 20.80 27.29 13.70
C LEU A 113 20.47 28.78 13.45
N GLY A 114 19.29 29.09 12.92
CA GLY A 114 18.86 30.48 12.74
C GLY A 114 18.67 31.25 14.06
N MET A 115 18.34 30.57 15.17
CA MET A 115 18.29 31.16 16.50
C MET A 115 19.70 31.43 17.06
N ILE A 116 20.62 30.48 16.85
CA ILE A 116 22.04 30.61 17.20
C ILE A 116 22.67 31.80 16.49
N GLU A 117 22.46 31.93 15.18
CA GLU A 117 22.96 33.04 14.36
C GLU A 117 22.43 34.40 14.84
N LYS A 118 21.21 34.43 15.39
CA LYS A 118 20.60 35.63 15.98
C LYS A 118 21.03 35.91 17.41
N GLY A 119 21.90 35.09 17.99
CA GLY A 119 22.46 35.29 19.32
C GLY A 119 21.51 34.95 20.46
N LEU A 120 20.53 34.07 20.24
CA LEU A 120 19.70 33.56 21.34
C LEU A 120 20.51 32.68 22.30
N ASP A 121 20.11 32.68 23.57
CA ASP A 121 20.72 31.87 24.63
C ASP A 121 20.34 30.38 24.47
N ASP A 122 21.25 29.49 24.84
CA ASP A 122 21.07 28.04 24.70
C ASP A 122 19.90 27.50 25.52
N SER A 123 19.64 28.10 26.68
CA SER A 123 18.48 27.71 27.51
C SER A 123 17.15 27.92 26.79
N VAL A 124 17.01 29.03 26.05
CA VAL A 124 15.81 29.38 25.30
C VAL A 124 15.67 28.51 24.05
N ILE A 125 16.78 28.19 23.39
CA ILE A 125 16.77 27.33 22.20
C ILE A 125 16.34 25.91 22.58
N VAL A 126 16.89 25.35 23.66
CA VAL A 126 16.50 24.03 24.20
C VAL A 126 15.00 23.95 24.48
N GLU A 127 14.43 24.99 25.12
CA GLU A 127 13.00 25.04 25.44
C GLU A 127 12.11 25.08 24.18
N LEU A 128 12.52 25.83 23.16
CA LEU A 128 11.72 26.05 21.95
C LEU A 128 11.83 24.93 20.92
N THR A 129 12.98 24.26 20.82
CA THR A 129 13.21 23.21 19.82
C THR A 129 13.14 21.80 20.38
N GLY A 130 13.19 21.66 21.71
CA GLY A 130 13.19 20.36 22.40
C GLY A 130 14.49 19.56 22.22
N PHE A 131 15.56 20.20 21.74
CA PHE A 131 16.89 19.59 21.67
C PHE A 131 17.55 19.55 23.04
N THR A 132 18.45 18.60 23.23
CA THR A 132 19.29 18.56 24.43
C THR A 132 20.38 19.64 24.38
N PRO A 133 20.90 20.10 25.53
CA PRO A 133 22.00 21.05 25.57
C PRO A 133 23.22 20.58 24.74
N GLU A 134 23.52 19.29 24.77
CA GLU A 134 24.62 18.67 24.00
C GLU A 134 24.41 18.75 22.48
N GLU A 135 23.16 18.68 22.02
CA GLU A 135 22.82 18.81 20.60
C GLU A 135 22.94 20.27 20.13
N ILE A 136 22.56 21.24 20.96
CA ILE A 136 22.74 22.66 20.67
C ILE A 136 24.22 23.04 20.64
N GLU A 137 25.02 22.53 21.58
CA GLU A 137 26.47 22.74 21.59
C GLU A 137 27.13 22.20 20.31
N LYS A 138 26.74 21.00 19.86
CA LYS A 138 27.20 20.44 18.58
C LYS A 138 26.80 21.31 17.38
N LEU A 139 25.59 21.87 17.37
CA LEU A 139 25.12 22.76 16.30
C LEU A 139 25.88 24.10 16.28
N ARG A 140 26.37 24.60 17.42
CA ARG A 140 27.23 25.81 17.48
C ARG A 140 28.64 25.58 16.97
N HIS A 141 29.15 24.36 17.11
CA HIS A 141 30.49 23.98 16.69
C HIS A 141 30.54 23.38 15.27
N GLN A 142 29.41 23.38 14.56
CA GLN A 142 29.28 22.92 13.18
C GLN A 142 29.58 24.05 12.20
#